data_AF-A0A8J5IE55-F1
#
_entry.id   AF-A0A8J5IE55-F1
#
_cell.length_a   1.000
_cell.length_b   1.000
_cell.length_c   1.000
_cell.angle_alpha   90.00
_cell.angle_beta   90.00
_cell.angle_gamma   90.00
#
_symmetry.space_group_name_H-M   'P 1'
#
loop_
_entity.id
_entity.type
_entity.pdbx_description
1 polymer ?
#
loop_
_entity_poly.entity_id
_entity_poly.type
_entity_poly.pdbx_seq_one_letter_code
_entity_poly.pdbx_strand_id
1 'polypeptide(L)'
;MAEPEAVLLALEAEVTNARSSTIAANSRSSCLSSTVRFLQWMLTNKRSLVPDSFASRIVFEPSGKAKKGSIEQALSSAPHNPPIDFARITARDFMTWVVSLKKQNGTYHSF
;
A
#
# COMPACT_ATOMS: atom_id res chain seq x y z
N MET A 1 -32.39 11.18 -3.47
CA MET A 1 -31.48 10.50 -2.52
C MET A 1 -31.08 9.21 -3.17
N ALA A 2 -29.82 9.04 -3.57
CA ALA A 2 -29.36 7.74 -4.07
C ALA A 2 -29.24 6.81 -2.86
N GLU A 3 -29.91 5.66 -2.94
CA GLU A 3 -29.89 4.60 -1.94
C GLU A 3 -28.43 4.18 -1.64
N PRO A 4 -28.02 4.08 -0.36
CA PRO A 4 -26.64 3.74 0.01
C PRO A 4 -26.16 2.40 -0.57
N GLU A 5 -27.09 1.51 -0.91
CA GLU A 5 -26.82 0.24 -1.58
C GLU A 5 -26.34 0.42 -3.03
N ALA A 6 -26.89 1.40 -3.76
CA ALA A 6 -26.46 1.72 -5.12
C ALA A 6 -25.04 2.29 -5.17
N VAL A 7 -24.65 3.04 -4.14
CA VAL A 7 -23.28 3.57 -3.99
C VAL A 7 -22.29 2.45 -3.71
N LEU A 8 -22.67 1.48 -2.88
CA LEU A 8 -21.82 0.33 -2.56
C LEU A 8 -21.61 -0.58 -3.79
N LEU A 9 -22.67 -0.87 -4.54
CA LEU A 9 -22.60 -1.66 -5.77
C LEU A 9 -21.76 -0.98 -6.85
N ALA A 10 -21.87 0.35 -6.99
CA ALA A 10 -21.04 1.11 -7.91
C ALA A 10 -19.54 1.04 -7.52
N LEU A 11 -19.24 1.13 -6.22
CA LEU A 11 -17.88 1.00 -5.71
C LEU A 11 -17.32 -0.41 -5.95
N GLU A 12 -18.10 -1.47 -5.73
CA GLU A 12 -17.70 -2.85 -5.98
C GLU A 12 -17.45 -3.13 -7.47
N ALA A 13 -18.29 -2.56 -8.34
CA ALA A 13 -18.09 -2.63 -9.79
C ALA A 13 -16.83 -1.87 -10.23
N GLU A 14 -16.57 -0.70 -9.67
CA GLU A 14 -15.37 0.08 -9.94
C GLU A 14 -14.10 -0.65 -9.46
N VAL A 15 -14.14 -1.25 -8.26
CA VAL A 15 -13.06 -2.10 -7.73
C VAL A 15 -12.82 -3.31 -8.63
N THR A 16 -13.89 -3.95 -9.11
CA THR A 16 -13.79 -5.10 -10.02
C THR A 16 -13.18 -4.69 -11.36
N ASN A 17 -13.59 -3.54 -11.92
CA ASN A 17 -13.04 -3.00 -13.15
C ASN A 17 -11.57 -2.59 -12.99
N ALA A 18 -11.20 -1.99 -11.86
CA ALA A 18 -9.82 -1.65 -11.54
C ALA A 18 -8.94 -2.91 -11.43
N ARG A 19 -9.47 -4.00 -10.85
CA ARG A 19 -8.80 -5.31 -10.80
C ARG A 19 -8.62 -5.93 -12.18
N SER A 20 -9.57 -5.77 -13.08
CA SER A 20 -9.47 -6.26 -14.47
C SER A 20 -8.67 -5.34 -15.40
N SER A 21 -8.48 -4.07 -15.01
CA SER A 21 -7.73 -3.12 -15.82
C SER A 21 -6.25 -3.51 -15.86
N THR A 22 -5.80 -3.91 -17.04
CA THR A 22 -4.39 -4.24 -17.30
C THR A 22 -3.58 -2.97 -17.14
N ILE A 23 -3.01 -2.77 -15.95
CA ILE A 23 -2.14 -1.62 -15.69
C ILE A 23 -1.01 -1.65 -16.74
N ALA A 24 -0.92 -0.60 -17.56
CA ALA A 24 0.16 -0.42 -18.52
C ALA A 24 1.53 -0.56 -17.82
N ALA A 25 2.57 -1.07 -18.50
CA ALA A 25 3.83 -1.41 -17.84
C ALA A 25 4.44 -0.26 -17.00
N ASN A 26 4.33 0.99 -17.49
CA ASN A 26 4.79 2.18 -16.78
C ASN A 26 3.94 2.49 -15.53
N SER A 27 2.63 2.29 -15.63
CA SER A 27 1.70 2.42 -14.50
C SER A 27 1.92 1.31 -13.47
N ARG A 28 2.39 0.11 -13.87
CA ARG A 28 2.75 -0.98 -12.96
C ARG A 28 3.98 -0.65 -12.13
N SER A 29 5.02 -0.11 -12.76
CA SER A 29 6.24 0.32 -12.06
C SER A 29 5.94 1.43 -11.05
N SER A 30 5.09 2.39 -11.42
CA SER A 30 4.65 3.47 -10.54
C SER A 30 3.82 2.95 -9.36
N CYS A 31 2.86 2.06 -9.63
CA CYS A 31 2.04 1.41 -8.60
C CYS A 31 2.89 0.57 -7.62
N LEU A 32 3.84 -0.21 -8.14
CA LEU A 32 4.77 -0.98 -7.31
C LEU A 32 5.65 -0.07 -6.46
N SER A 33 6.20 1.00 -7.04
CA SER A 33 7.02 1.97 -6.30
C SER A 33 6.26 2.64 -5.17
N SER A 34 5.02 3.07 -5.42
CA SER A 34 4.12 3.61 -4.40
C SER A 34 3.77 2.57 -3.33
N THR A 35 3.49 1.32 -3.72
CA THR A 35 3.22 0.21 -2.80
C THR A 35 4.40 -0.07 -1.88
N VAL A 36 5.62 -0.12 -2.43
CA VAL A 36 6.83 -0.36 -1.63
C VAL A 36 7.06 0.76 -0.62
N ARG A 37 6.86 2.03 -1.03
CA ARG A 37 6.96 3.17 -0.11
C ARG A 37 5.90 3.12 0.99
N PHE A 38 4.67 2.75 0.64
CA PHE A 38 3.61 2.56 1.64
C PHE A 38 3.98 1.47 2.64
N LEU A 39 4.47 0.32 2.17
CA LEU A 39 4.88 -0.78 3.04
C LEU A 39 6.09 -0.43 3.91
N GLN A 40 7.07 0.32 3.40
CA GLN A 40 8.14 0.87 4.22
C GLN A 40 7.58 1.73 5.36
N TRP A 41 6.63 2.63 5.06
CA TRP A 41 6.00 3.46 6.07
C TRP A 41 5.19 2.62 7.08
N MET A 42 4.43 1.63 6.62
CA MET A 42 3.63 0.74 7.47
C MET A 42 4.52 -0.07 8.42
N LEU A 43 5.64 -0.62 7.94
CA LEU A 43 6.58 -1.38 8.76
C LEU A 43 7.18 -0.54 9.89
N THR A 44 7.39 0.76 9.66
CA THR A 44 7.93 1.67 10.67
C THR A 44 6.86 2.23 11.61
N ASN A 45 5.70 2.65 11.09
CA ASN A 45 4.73 3.45 11.84
C ASN A 45 3.49 2.67 12.29
N LYS A 46 3.20 1.55 11.63
CA LYS A 46 1.97 0.77 11.79
C LYS A 46 2.26 -0.74 11.74
N ARG A 47 3.36 -1.18 12.36
CA ARG A 47 3.85 -2.56 12.30
C ARG A 47 2.81 -3.62 12.66
N SER A 48 1.89 -3.30 13.57
CA SER A 48 0.78 -4.19 13.99
C SER A 48 -0.28 -4.46 12.92
N LEU A 49 -0.26 -3.70 11.82
CA LEU A 49 -1.11 -3.90 10.64
C LEU A 49 -0.40 -4.68 9.53
N VAL A 50 0.88 -4.99 9.71
CA VAL A 50 1.65 -5.84 8.79
C VAL A 50 1.69 -7.24 9.39
N PRO A 51 1.17 -8.28 8.70
CA PRO A 51 1.25 -9.65 9.17
C PRO A 51 2.69 -10.10 9.41
N ASP A 52 2.93 -10.85 10.48
CA ASP A 52 4.28 -11.36 10.80
C ASP A 52 4.82 -12.30 9.72
N SER A 53 3.93 -13.01 9.02
CA SER A 53 4.26 -13.85 7.87
C SER A 53 4.90 -13.08 6.71
N PHE A 54 4.57 -11.79 6.57
CA PHE A 54 5.17 -10.88 5.61
C PHE A 54 6.38 -10.17 6.21
N ALA A 55 6.23 -9.58 7.40
CA ALA A 55 7.27 -8.76 8.03
C ALA A 55 8.57 -9.52 8.34
N SER A 56 8.47 -10.81 8.69
CA SER A 56 9.63 -11.68 8.95
C SER A 56 10.53 -11.88 7.73
N ARG A 57 10.02 -11.61 6.52
CA ARG A 57 10.77 -11.73 5.25
C ARG A 57 11.52 -10.45 4.89
N ILE A 58 11.33 -9.38 5.66
CA ILE A 58 11.86 -8.06 5.32
C ILE A 58 13.21 -7.85 5.98
N VAL A 59 14.20 -7.51 5.16
CA VAL A 59 15.53 -7.10 5.60
C VAL A 59 15.55 -5.59 5.81
N PHE A 60 16.04 -5.17 6.97
CA PHE A 60 16.18 -3.78 7.36
C PHE A 60 17.62 -3.29 7.15
N GLU A 61 17.77 -2.01 6.87
CA GLU A 61 19.05 -1.30 6.95
C GLU A 61 19.44 -1.08 8.41
N PRO A 62 20.72 -0.81 8.71
CA PRO A 62 21.14 -0.43 10.07
C PRO A 62 20.41 0.79 10.62
N SER A 63 19.90 1.66 9.74
CA SER A 63 19.05 2.81 10.06
C SER A 63 17.66 2.43 10.60
N GLY A 64 17.29 1.14 10.57
CA GLY A 64 15.95 0.66 10.90
C GLY A 64 14.94 0.77 9.75
N LYS A 65 15.35 1.26 8.58
CA LYS A 65 14.49 1.38 7.40
C LYS A 65 14.43 0.06 6.63
N ALA A 66 13.24 -0.38 6.24
CA ALA A 66 13.08 -1.58 5.40
C ALA A 66 13.70 -1.38 4.00
N LYS A 67 14.51 -2.34 3.53
CA LYS A 67 15.16 -2.26 2.22
C LYS A 67 14.13 -2.42 1.10
N LYS A 68 14.17 -1.49 0.12
CA LYS A 68 13.25 -1.49 -1.03
C LYS A 68 13.21 -2.85 -1.75
N GLY A 69 14.38 -3.37 -2.15
CA GLY A 69 14.47 -4.63 -2.88
C GLY A 69 13.98 -5.85 -2.07
N SER A 70 14.08 -5.82 -0.75
CA SER A 70 13.56 -6.89 0.11
C SER A 70 12.03 -6.93 0.11
N ILE A 71 11.38 -5.76 0.11
CA ILE A 71 9.91 -5.66 0.00
C ILE A 71 9.46 -6.13 -1.38
N GLU A 72 10.13 -5.71 -2.45
CA GLU A 72 9.81 -6.14 -3.83
C GLU A 72 9.93 -7.66 -3.99
N GLN A 73 10.98 -8.26 -3.42
CA GLN A 73 11.16 -9.71 -3.40
C GLN A 73 10.08 -10.43 -2.58
N ALA A 74 9.71 -9.89 -1.41
CA ALA A 74 8.64 -10.45 -0.58
C ALA A 74 7.28 -10.42 -1.28
N LEU A 75 6.95 -9.32 -1.97
CA LEU A 75 5.74 -9.20 -2.79
C LEU A 75 5.74 -10.20 -3.95
N SER A 76 6.88 -10.36 -4.63
CA SER A 76 6.99 -11.27 -5.78
C SER A 76 6.90 -12.75 -5.38
N SER A 77 7.37 -13.10 -4.19
CA SER A 77 7.42 -14.49 -3.70
C SER A 77 6.15 -14.97 -3.00
N ALA A 78 5.18 -14.09 -2.76
CA ALA A 78 3.95 -14.42 -2.05
C ALA A 78 2.73 -13.66 -2.59
N PRO A 79 2.36 -13.85 -3.87
CA PRO A 79 1.33 -13.06 -4.54
C PRO A 79 -0.07 -13.22 -3.92
N HIS A 80 -0.32 -14.31 -3.18
CA HIS A 80 -1.61 -14.58 -2.53
C HIS A 80 -1.63 -14.23 -1.04
N ASN A 81 -0.51 -13.80 -0.46
CA ASN A 81 -0.46 -13.40 0.94
C ASN A 81 -0.51 -11.88 1.00
N PRO A 82 -1.61 -11.29 1.50
CA PRO A 82 -1.71 -9.84 1.55
C PRO A 82 -0.60 -9.29 2.47
N PRO A 83 0.14 -8.26 2.04
CA PRO A 83 1.25 -7.72 2.81
C PRO A 83 0.79 -6.88 4.02
N ILE A 84 -0.53 -6.66 4.14
CA ILE A 84 -1.18 -5.86 5.18
C ILE A 84 -2.51 -6.49 5.56
N ASP A 85 -2.93 -6.31 6.81
CA ASP A 85 -4.25 -6.67 7.28
C ASP A 85 -5.26 -5.57 6.90
N PHE A 86 -5.83 -5.70 5.70
CA PHE A 86 -6.78 -4.73 5.16
C PHE A 86 -8.02 -4.52 6.02
N ALA A 87 -8.46 -5.56 6.77
CA ALA A 87 -9.64 -5.45 7.62
C ALA A 87 -9.45 -4.48 8.80
N ARG A 88 -8.19 -4.20 9.15
CA ARG A 88 -7.82 -3.33 10.28
C ARG A 88 -7.29 -1.97 9.85
N ILE A 89 -7.06 -1.76 8.55
CA ILE A 89 -6.67 -0.46 8.01
C ILE A 89 -7.86 0.47 7.99
N THR A 90 -7.69 1.66 8.55
CA THR A 90 -8.70 2.72 8.50
C THR A 90 -8.36 3.79 7.47
N ALA A 91 -9.36 4.56 7.06
CA ALA A 91 -9.15 5.76 6.24
C ALA A 91 -8.16 6.74 6.91
N ARG A 92 -8.15 6.82 8.25
CA ARG A 92 -7.19 7.64 9.00
C ARG A 92 -5.76 7.17 8.80
N ASP A 93 -5.51 5.86 8.83
CA ASP A 93 -4.16 5.32 8.63
C ASP A 93 -3.64 5.67 7.23
N PHE A 94 -4.49 5.49 6.22
CA PHE A 94 -4.16 5.82 4.84
C PHE A 94 -3.91 7.32 4.66
N MET A 95 -4.80 8.18 5.16
CA MET A 95 -4.63 9.64 5.06
C MET A 95 -3.41 10.15 5.84
N THR A 96 -3.08 9.53 6.97
CA THR A 96 -1.86 9.83 7.72
C THR A 96 -0.62 9.53 6.89
N TRP A 97 -0.60 8.40 6.18
CA TRP A 97 0.46 8.11 5.23
C TRP A 97 0.56 9.16 4.13
N VAL A 98 -0.55 9.51 3.46
CA VAL A 98 -0.55 10.54 2.39
C VAL A 98 0.00 11.87 2.91
N VAL A 99 -0.43 12.32 4.09
CA VAL A 99 0.07 13.56 4.69
C VAL A 99 1.55 13.46 5.06
N SER A 100 2.03 12.28 5.49
CA SER A 100 3.45 12.06 5.78
C SER A 100 4.36 12.15 4.54
N LEU A 101 3.80 12.06 3.33
CA LEU A 101 4.53 12.28 2.08
C LEU A 101 4.73 13.78 1.78
N LYS A 102 4.20 14.70 2.59
CA LYS A 102 4.51 16.13 2.46
C LYS A 102 5.95 16.39 2.85
N LYS A 103 6.68 17.03 1.93
CA LYS A 103 7.97 17.66 2.19
C LYS A 103 7.78 18.88 3.09
N GLN A 104 8.87 19.33 3.71
CA GLN A 104 8.87 20.53 4.57
C GLN A 104 8.36 21.80 3.86
N ASN A 105 8.50 21.87 2.53
CA ASN A 105 7.98 22.96 1.70
C ASN A 105 6.49 22.83 1.33
N GLY A 106 5.76 21.89 1.93
CA GLY A 106 4.33 21.67 1.70
C GLY A 106 3.98 20.88 0.42
N THR A 107 4.95 20.60 -0.45
CA THR A 107 4.75 19.77 -1.65
C THR A 107 4.82 18.29 -1.33
N TYR A 108 4.16 17.42 -2.09
CA TYR A 108 4.24 15.97 -1.88
C TYR A 108 5.47 15.36 -2.58
N HIS A 109 5.99 14.26 -2.03
CA HIS A 109 6.82 13.35 -2.80
C HIS A 109 5.99 12.78 -3.96
N SER A 110 6.50 12.86 -5.19
CA SER A 110 5.85 12.27 -6.37
C SER A 110 5.62 10.78 -6.13
N PHE A 111 4.41 10.29 -6.46
CA PHE A 111 4.01 8.89 -6.35
C PHE A 111 4.84 7.97 -7.26
#